data_AF-A0A6N3H6J2-F1
#
_entry.id   AF-A0A6N3H6J2-F1
#
_cell.length_a   1.000
_cell.length_b   1.000
_cell.length_c   1.000
_cell.angle_alpha   90.00
_cell.angle_beta   90.00
_cell.angle_gamma   90.00
#
_symmetry.space_group_name_H-M   'P 1'
#
loop_
_entity.id
_entity.type
_entity.pdbx_description
1 polymer ?
#
loop_
_entity_poly.entity_id
_entity_poly.type
_entity_poly.pdbx_seq_one_letter_code
_entity_poly.pdbx_strand_id
1 'polypeptide(L)' 'MDEKEIYEICMGVDSIIADKLTESIVIGTSYDMLEAHYGILPISRRSFYRRRGTAQRLIRQRMVHLVEEKNGQFRMEW' A
#
# COMPACT_ATOMS: atom_id res chain seq x y z
N MET A 1 -2.32 9.82 -5.61
CA MET A 1 -1.79 8.56 -6.15
C MET A 1 -2.95 7.78 -6.74
N ASP A 2 -2.79 7.25 -7.95
CA ASP A 2 -3.86 6.52 -8.66
C ASP A 2 -4.04 5.10 -8.10
N GLU A 3 -5.25 4.54 -8.21
CA GLU A 3 -5.55 3.18 -7.74
C GLU A 3 -4.66 2.14 -8.43
N LYS A 4 -4.40 2.31 -9.73
CA LYS A 4 -3.52 1.42 -10.49
C LYS A 4 -2.09 1.40 -9.93
N GLU A 5 -1.57 2.56 -9.53
CA GLU A 5 -0.22 2.66 -8.97
C GLU A 5 -0.15 2.02 -7.58
N ILE A 6 -1.22 2.16 -6.77
CA ILE A 6 -1.34 1.46 -5.47
C ILE A 6 -1.36 -0.06 -5.71
N TYR A 7 -2.10 -0.53 -6.72
CA TYR A 7 -2.15 -1.93 -7.08
C TYR A 7 -0.80 -2.48 -7.52
N GLU A 8 -0.04 -1.74 -8.35
CA GLU A 8 1.31 -2.14 -8.77
C GLU A 8 2.27 -2.27 -7.57
N ILE A 9 2.18 -1.38 -6.57
CA ILE A 9 2.93 -1.52 -5.32
C ILE A 9 2.49 -2.76 -4.55
N CYS A 10 1.18 -2.99 -4.41
CA CYS A 10 0.65 -4.15 -3.68
C CYS A 10 1.08 -5.46 -4.35
N MET A 11 1.09 -5.52 -5.69
CA MET A 11 1.62 -6.63 -6.48
C MET A 11 3.10 -6.91 -6.18
N GLY A 12 3.92 -5.87 -6.03
CA GLY A 12 5.33 -6.00 -5.64
C GLY A 12 5.54 -6.47 -4.19
N VAL A 13 4.58 -6.20 -3.30
CA VAL A 13 4.63 -6.65 -1.91
C VAL A 13 4.19 -8.11 -1.78
N ASP A 14 3.05 -8.45 -2.37
CA ASP A 14 2.52 -9.81 -2.40
C ASP A 14 1.50 -9.95 -3.53
N SER A 15 1.87 -10.68 -4.59
CA SER A 15 1.02 -10.87 -5.76
C SER A 15 -0.22 -11.73 -5.50
N ILE A 16 -0.24 -12.56 -4.45
CA ILE A 16 -1.37 -13.45 -4.15
C ILE A 16 -2.53 -12.68 -3.55
N ILE A 17 -2.23 -11.66 -2.75
CA ILE A 17 -3.23 -10.86 -2.02
C ILE A 17 -3.30 -9.40 -2.47
N ALA A 18 -2.67 -9.06 -3.61
CA ALA A 18 -2.53 -7.69 -4.08
C ALA A 18 -3.88 -6.96 -4.16
N ASP A 19 -4.90 -7.58 -4.75
CA ASP A 19 -6.26 -7.03 -4.83
C ASP A 19 -6.81 -6.66 -3.44
N LYS A 20 -6.63 -7.56 -2.46
CA LYS A 20 -7.13 -7.38 -1.09
C LYS A 20 -6.36 -6.31 -0.34
N LEU A 21 -5.06 -6.18 -0.60
CA LEU A 21 -4.25 -5.10 -0.06
C LEU A 21 -4.68 -3.75 -0.64
N THR A 22 -4.89 -3.68 -1.96
CA THR A 22 -5.37 -2.48 -2.66
C THR A 22 -6.72 -2.05 -2.11
N GLU A 23 -7.69 -2.96 -2.03
CA GLU A 23 -9.02 -2.68 -1.48
C GLU A 23 -8.93 -2.17 -0.03
N SER A 24 -8.11 -2.81 0.80
CA SER A 24 -7.90 -2.39 2.19
C SER A 24 -7.24 -1.01 2.33
N ILE A 25 -6.40 -0.61 1.38
CA ILE A 25 -5.71 0.68 1.39
C ILE A 25 -6.59 1.78 0.81
N VAL A 26 -7.28 1.52 -0.30
CA VAL A 26 -8.10 2.51 -1.03
C VAL A 26 -9.46 2.70 -0.37
N ILE A 27 -10.17 1.61 -0.08
CA ILE A 27 -11.52 1.63 0.49
C ILE A 27 -11.48 1.66 2.02
N GLY A 28 -10.41 1.12 2.61
CA GLY A 28 -10.30 1.00 4.07
C GLY A 28 -10.89 -0.29 4.63
N THR A 29 -11.26 -1.26 3.78
CA THR A 29 -11.82 -2.55 4.19
C THR A 29 -10.88 -3.26 5.18
N SER A 30 -11.43 -3.75 6.30
CA SER A 30 -10.65 -4.51 7.29
C SER A 30 -10.39 -5.95 6.83
N TYR A 31 -9.41 -6.62 7.43
CA TYR A 31 -9.16 -8.03 7.15
C TYR A 31 -10.40 -8.90 7.37
N ASP A 32 -11.13 -8.64 8.46
CA ASP A 32 -12.31 -9.43 8.83
C ASP A 32 -13.47 -9.22 7.84
N MET A 33 -13.61 -8.00 7.31
CA MET A 33 -14.57 -7.71 6.23
C MET A 33 -14.18 -8.39 4.92
N LEU A 34 -12.89 -8.43 4.60
CA LEU A 34 -12.39 -9.13 3.41
C LEU A 34 -12.64 -10.63 3.50
N GLU A 35 -12.42 -11.25 4.66
CA GLU A 35 -12.74 -12.67 4.88
C GLU A 35 -14.25 -12.94 4.80
N ALA A 36 -15.09 -12.04 5.31
CA ALA A 36 -16.54 -12.18 5.20
C ALA A 36 -17.02 -12.10 3.73
N HIS A 37 -16.36 -11.31 2.89
CA HIS A 37 -16.74 -11.13 1.48
C HIS A 37 -16.15 -12.21 0.56
N TYR A 38 -14.88 -12.58 0.76
CA TYR A 38 -14.13 -13.46 -0.14
C TYR A 38 -13.87 -14.86 0.42
N GLY A 39 -14.27 -15.13 1.66
CA GLY A 39 -13.91 -16.35 2.39
C GLY A 39 -12.50 -16.27 2.98
N ILE A 40 -12.01 -17.42 3.45
CA ILE A 40 -10.73 -17.52 4.15
C ILE A 40 -9.60 -17.05 3.23
N LEU A 41 -8.88 -16.01 3.64
CA LEU A 41 -7.74 -15.50 2.87
C LEU A 41 -6.52 -16.43 3.03
N PRO A 42 -5.67 -16.56 1.99
CA PRO A 42 -4.47 -17.41 2.03
C PRO A 42 -3.32 -16.77 2.82
N ILE A 43 -3.64 -16.04 3.88
CA ILE A 43 -2.69 -15.32 4.72
C ILE A 43 -3.29 -15.12 6.10
N SER A 44 -2.47 -15.14 7.15
CA SER A 44 -2.97 -14.79 8.48
C SER A 44 -3.20 -13.28 8.62
N ARG A 45 -4.18 -12.90 9.45
CA ARG A 45 -4.48 -11.50 9.81
C ARG A 45 -3.25 -10.65 10.13
N ARG A 46 -2.34 -11.17 10.94
CA ARG A 46 -1.09 -10.46 11.32
C ARG A 46 -0.19 -10.22 10.11
N SER A 47 0.00 -11.25 9.28
CA SER A 47 0.83 -11.16 8.07
C SER A 47 0.22 -10.22 7.04
N PHE A 48 -1.11 -10.16 6.95
CA PHE A 48 -1.84 -9.21 6.12
C PHE A 48 -1.52 -7.76 6.53
N TYR A 49 -1.74 -7.40 7.80
CA TYR A 49 -1.48 -6.03 8.25
C TYR A 49 -0.01 -5.63 8.17
N ARG A 50 0.93 -6.57 8.34
CA ARG A 50 2.36 -6.33 8.07
C ARG A 50 2.61 -5.92 6.62
N ARG A 51 2.06 -6.66 5.66
CA ARG A 51 2.19 -6.37 4.22
C ARG A 51 1.50 -5.07 3.84
N ARG A 52 0.31 -4.81 4.40
CA ARG A 52 -0.39 -3.52 4.25
C ARG A 52 0.49 -2.37 4.74
N GLY A 53 1.17 -2.53 5.89
CA GLY A 53 2.13 -1.54 6.40
C GLY A 53 3.32 -1.33 5.46
N THR A 54 3.88 -2.40 4.89
CA THR A 54 4.93 -2.30 3.87
C THR A 54 4.46 -1.55 2.62
N ALA A 55 3.29 -1.90 2.08
CA ALA A 55 2.70 -1.23 0.92
C ALA A 55 2.47 0.26 1.20
N GLN A 56 1.89 0.61 2.35
CA GLN A 56 1.71 2.01 2.77
C GLN A 56 3.03 2.77 2.92
N ARG A 57 4.10 2.12 3.39
CA ARG A 57 5.43 2.73 3.45
C ARG A 57 5.98 3.00 2.05
N LEU A 58 5.85 2.06 1.12
CA LEU A 58 6.28 2.23 -0.27
C LEU A 58 5.48 3.34 -0.97
N ILE A 59 4.17 3.39 -0.75
CA ILE A 59 3.29 4.47 -1.23
C ILE A 59 3.80 5.82 -0.74
N ARG A 60 4.07 5.97 0.56
CA ARG A 60 4.60 7.22 1.12
C ARG A 60 5.95 7.59 0.52
N GLN A 61 6.87 6.63 0.37
CA GLN A 61 8.17 6.88 -0.25
C GLN A 61 8.06 7.38 -1.69
N ARG A 62 7.03 6.93 -2.41
CA ARG A 62 6.77 7.34 -3.80
C ARG A 62 6.03 8.67 -3.92
N MET A 63 5.26 9.05 -2.89
CA MET A 63 4.63 10.38 -2.77
C MET A 63 5.63 11.46 -2.36
N VAL A 64 6.72 11.10 -1.67
CA VAL A 64 7.76 12.08 -1.32
C VAL A 64 8.47 12.54 -2.60
N HIS A 65 8.21 13.78 -2.99
CA HIS A 65 8.98 14.46 -4.03
C HIS A 65 10.19 15.14 -3.38
N LEU A 66 11.39 14.79 -3.84
CA LEU A 66 12.62 15.52 -3.51
C LEU A 66 12.74 16.69 -4.48
N VAL A 67 12.53 17.91 -4.00
CA VAL A 67 12.69 19.13 -4.78
C VAL A 67 14.06 19.73 -4.48
N GLU A 68 14.85 19.97 -5.52
CA GLU A 68 16.13 20.67 -5.42
C GLU A 68 15.88 22.18 -5.38
N GLU A 69 16.25 22.83 -4.27
CA GLU A 69 16.18 24.28 -4.11
C GLU A 69 17.36 24.97 -4.80
N LYS A 70 17.21 26.25 -5.14
CA LYS A 70 18.24 27.05 -5.85
C LYS A 70 19.59 27.16 -5.11
N ASN A 71 19.63 26.82 -3.82
CA ASN A 71 20.82 26.78 -2.98
C ASN A 71 21.52 25.39 -2.95
N GLY A 72 21.04 24.42 -3.73
CA GLY A 72 21.57 23.05 -3.78
C GLY A 72 21.12 22.15 -2.62
N GLN A 73 20.16 22.57 -1.80
CA GLN A 73 19.55 21.73 -0.77
C GLN A 73 18.33 20.99 -1.33
N PHE A 74 18.12 19.74 -0.88
CA PHE A 74 16.91 18.99 -1.21
C PHE A 74 15.87 19.14 -0.11
N ARG A 75 14.63 19.49 -0.48
CA ARG A 75 13.48 19.52 0.42
C ARG A 75 12.55 18.35 0.11
N MET A 76 12.05 17.69 1.16
CA MET A 76 10.97 16.71 1.04
C MET A 76 9.64 17.46 0.96
N GLU A 77 8.91 17.29 -0.13
CA GLU A 77 7.52 17.70 -0.27
C GLU A 77 6.61 16.48 -0.16
N TRP A 78 5.50 16.63 0.58
CA TRP A 78 4.49 15.60 0.84
C TRP A 78 3.26 15.78 -0.04
#